data_AF-A0A8H6W4E3-F1
#
_entry.id   AF-A0A8H6W4E3-F1
#
_cell.length_a   1.000
_cell.length_b   1.000
_cell.length_c   1.000
_cell.angle_alpha   90.00
_cell.angle_beta   90.00
_cell.angle_gamma   90.00
#
_symmetry.space_group_name_H-M   'P 1'
#
loop_
_entity.id
_entity.type
_entity.pdbx_description
1 polymer ?
#
loop_
_entity_poly.entity_id
_entity_poly.type
_entity_poly.pdbx_seq_one_letter_code
_entity_poly.pdbx_strand_id
1 'polypeptide(L)'
;MRQLTIQRRSSTHRQRGMAGRRLPARKSTSRAQRSSVSVCPLGNKPGEYKMASSKTRQPSHSLAFSSFAFQMKSFTSLTLLSLVSVAVAWSEPAGHEYQKPGPNDQRSPCPGLNSLANHGYLPRNGQNITVPQILNAALEGFNYDWAVLLLAAKNGLLTRTDKGSETNMSLEPLVLHNLIERDASLSRDDYRNGTGDNLHFNETIYSFMANSNPGVDYYNTTSTAHVMYQNLEFSKATNPTLINTQKEVNARAGTAALALTSMGNATTGVAPKQFVDILFREERLPFLEGWQRSPVLITLELVAPLVEAMVAGSNWTATQSCEPIVQGPGNSVDTAA
;
A
#
# COMPACT_ATOMS: atom_id res chain seq x y z
N MET A 1 44.75 -9.54 -57.79
CA MET A 1 43.44 -8.85 -57.68
C MET A 1 42.90 -8.55 -59.07
N ARG A 2 41.94 -9.34 -59.54
CA ARG A 2 41.13 -9.09 -60.73
C ARG A 2 39.73 -9.65 -60.47
N GLN A 3 38.71 -8.80 -60.51
CA GLN A 3 37.32 -9.23 -60.67
C GLN A 3 37.14 -9.83 -62.07
N LEU A 4 36.33 -10.89 -62.17
CA LEU A 4 35.66 -11.25 -63.42
C LEU A 4 34.41 -12.10 -63.12
N THR A 5 33.29 -11.57 -63.58
CA THR A 5 31.93 -12.09 -63.62
C THR A 5 31.83 -13.41 -64.39
N ILE A 6 30.99 -14.36 -63.94
CA ILE A 6 30.51 -15.48 -64.76
C ILE A 6 28.99 -15.55 -64.75
N GLN A 7 28.47 -15.75 -65.97
CA GLN A 7 27.11 -15.84 -66.45
C GLN A 7 26.40 -17.18 -66.16
N ARG A 8 25.06 -17.09 -66.14
CA ARG A 8 24.02 -18.02 -66.67
C ARG A 8 23.86 -19.41 -66.03
N ARG A 9 22.60 -19.70 -65.65
CA ARG A 9 21.72 -20.60 -66.42
C ARG A 9 20.25 -20.46 -66.01
N SER A 10 19.42 -20.27 -67.05
CA SER A 10 17.97 -20.42 -67.06
C SER A 10 17.60 -21.87 -67.35
N SER A 11 16.52 -22.38 -66.75
CA SER A 11 15.67 -23.39 -67.40
C SER A 11 14.21 -23.16 -67.03
N THR A 12 13.48 -22.80 -68.08
CA THR A 12 12.04 -22.59 -68.24
C THR A 12 11.21 -23.86 -68.06
N HIS A 13 9.98 -23.73 -67.55
CA HIS A 13 8.85 -24.41 -68.19
C HIS A 13 7.54 -23.59 -68.16
N ARG A 14 6.94 -23.54 -69.36
CA ARG A 14 5.71 -22.92 -69.89
C ARG A 14 4.47 -22.95 -68.98
N GLN A 15 3.79 -21.81 -68.81
CA GLN A 15 2.65 -21.26 -69.59
C GLN A 15 1.32 -22.03 -69.49
N ARG A 16 0.27 -21.35 -69.00
CA ARG A 16 -0.88 -20.83 -69.79
C ARG A 16 -1.90 -20.17 -68.85
N GLY A 17 -2.41 -18.99 -69.24
CA GLY A 17 -3.43 -18.24 -68.49
C GLY A 17 -4.82 -18.33 -69.09
N MET A 18 -5.82 -17.77 -68.40
CA MET A 18 -6.94 -17.02 -68.98
C MET A 18 -7.70 -16.20 -67.93
N ALA A 19 -7.96 -14.94 -68.32
CA ALA A 19 -9.02 -13.98 -68.00
C ALA A 19 -10.02 -14.22 -66.83
N GLY A 20 -10.02 -13.26 -65.88
CA GLY A 20 -11.12 -12.31 -65.65
C GLY A 20 -12.45 -12.77 -65.00
N ARG A 21 -12.68 -12.35 -63.75
CA ARG A 21 -13.94 -11.71 -63.27
C ARG A 21 -13.75 -11.08 -61.88
N ARG A 22 -14.29 -9.87 -61.70
CA ARG A 22 -14.25 -9.05 -60.47
C ARG A 22 -15.44 -9.37 -59.53
N LEU A 23 -15.11 -9.36 -58.22
CA LEU A 23 -15.91 -8.96 -57.03
C LEU A 23 -17.05 -9.88 -56.53
N PRO A 24 -17.36 -9.88 -55.20
CA PRO A 24 -17.05 -8.83 -54.22
C PRO A 24 -16.25 -9.23 -52.98
N ALA A 25 -15.62 -8.20 -52.41
CA ALA A 25 -14.98 -8.20 -51.11
C ALA A 25 -15.98 -8.47 -49.98
N ARG A 26 -15.72 -9.49 -49.17
CA ARG A 26 -16.41 -9.71 -47.91
C ARG A 26 -15.69 -8.88 -46.84
N LYS A 27 -16.22 -7.69 -46.54
CA LYS A 27 -15.87 -6.96 -45.31
C LYS A 27 -16.26 -7.83 -44.12
N SER A 28 -15.29 -8.48 -43.46
CA SER A 28 -15.50 -9.01 -42.12
C SER A 28 -15.23 -7.90 -41.11
N THR A 29 -16.23 -7.07 -40.86
CA THR A 29 -16.28 -6.25 -39.64
C THR A 29 -16.63 -7.18 -38.49
N SER A 30 -15.63 -7.89 -37.97
CA SER A 30 -15.71 -8.54 -36.67
C SER A 30 -15.30 -7.50 -35.63
N ARG A 31 -16.28 -6.69 -35.21
CA ARG A 31 -16.17 -5.93 -33.96
C ARG A 31 -16.33 -6.97 -32.86
N ALA A 32 -15.22 -7.54 -32.41
CA ALA A 32 -15.21 -8.38 -31.22
C ALA A 32 -15.49 -7.48 -30.01
N GLN A 33 -16.77 -7.24 -29.72
CA GLN A 33 -17.21 -6.86 -28.38
C GLN A 33 -16.89 -8.05 -27.47
N ARG A 34 -15.72 -8.03 -26.85
CA ARG A 34 -15.46 -8.85 -25.67
C ARG A 34 -16.31 -8.28 -24.54
N SER A 35 -17.52 -8.78 -24.41
CA SER A 35 -18.29 -8.64 -23.17
C SER A 35 -17.66 -9.62 -22.18
N SER A 36 -16.86 -9.13 -21.25
CA SER A 36 -16.42 -9.91 -20.09
C SER A 36 -17.60 -10.04 -19.14
N VAL A 37 -18.35 -11.14 -19.26
CA VAL A 37 -19.35 -11.52 -18.27
C VAL A 37 -18.61 -12.06 -17.05
N SER A 38 -18.57 -11.30 -15.96
CA SER A 38 -18.16 -11.81 -14.65
C SER A 38 -19.21 -12.80 -14.17
N VAL A 39 -18.88 -14.10 -14.19
CA VAL A 39 -19.70 -15.16 -13.59
C VAL A 39 -19.28 -15.29 -12.12
N CYS A 40 -20.19 -14.97 -11.21
CA CYS A 40 -19.92 -14.98 -9.77
C CYS A 40 -20.37 -16.32 -9.15
N PRO A 41 -19.53 -17.04 -8.38
CA PRO A 41 -19.96 -18.17 -7.57
C PRO A 41 -20.65 -17.67 -6.29
N LEU A 42 -21.84 -18.18 -6.00
CA LEU A 42 -22.58 -17.89 -4.75
C LEU A 42 -21.85 -18.51 -3.55
N GLY A 43 -21.34 -17.68 -2.64
CA GLY A 43 -20.71 -18.10 -1.39
C GLY A 43 -21.69 -18.19 -0.23
N ASN A 44 -21.63 -19.31 0.50
CA ASN A 44 -22.41 -19.61 1.71
C ASN A 44 -22.05 -18.68 2.90
N LYS A 45 -23.05 -18.33 3.70
CA LYS A 45 -22.91 -17.55 4.94
C LYS A 45 -22.19 -18.37 6.05
N PRO A 46 -21.25 -17.79 6.82
CA PRO A 46 -20.74 -18.42 8.03
C PRO A 46 -21.66 -18.17 9.24
N GLY A 47 -21.81 -19.20 10.07
CA GLY A 47 -22.67 -19.22 11.26
C GLY A 47 -22.04 -18.56 12.49
N GLU A 48 -22.93 -18.09 13.38
CA GLU A 48 -22.62 -17.49 14.67
C GLU A 48 -21.89 -18.44 15.63
N TYR A 49 -20.81 -17.98 16.26
CA TYR A 49 -20.25 -18.59 17.46
C TYR A 49 -20.47 -17.65 18.66
N LYS A 50 -21.29 -18.10 19.62
CA LYS A 50 -21.48 -17.45 20.93
C LYS A 50 -20.31 -17.81 21.85
N MET A 51 -19.57 -16.82 22.36
CA MET A 51 -18.64 -17.02 23.47
C MET A 51 -19.33 -16.80 24.82
N ALA A 52 -19.15 -17.78 25.71
CA ALA A 52 -19.61 -17.75 27.10
C ALA A 52 -18.63 -16.95 27.97
N SER A 53 -19.18 -16.04 28.78
CA SER A 53 -18.47 -15.25 29.79
C SER A 53 -18.15 -16.13 31.01
N SER A 54 -16.88 -16.19 31.43
CA SER A 54 -16.50 -16.68 32.76
C SER A 54 -16.01 -15.50 33.62
N LYS A 55 -16.72 -15.27 34.73
CA LYS A 55 -16.36 -14.31 35.78
C LYS A 55 -15.38 -14.97 36.73
N THR A 56 -14.18 -14.43 36.86
CA THR A 56 -13.24 -14.78 37.93
C THR A 56 -13.31 -13.75 39.06
N ARG A 57 -13.60 -14.26 40.27
CA ARG A 57 -13.59 -13.53 41.55
C ARG A 57 -12.14 -13.32 42.00
N GLN A 58 -11.79 -12.10 42.42
CA GLN A 58 -10.61 -11.81 43.24
C GLN A 58 -10.99 -11.80 44.73
N PRO A 59 -10.15 -12.33 45.63
CA PRO A 59 -10.31 -12.15 47.07
C PRO A 59 -9.57 -10.89 47.55
N SER A 60 -10.26 -10.13 48.41
CA SER A 60 -9.78 -8.99 49.16
C SER A 60 -8.92 -9.42 50.34
N HIS A 61 -7.68 -8.93 50.43
CA HIS A 61 -6.90 -8.94 51.66
C HIS A 61 -6.59 -7.52 52.12
N SER A 62 -6.99 -7.27 53.37
CA SER A 62 -6.79 -6.06 54.16
C SER A 62 -5.38 -6.04 54.75
N LEU A 63 -4.70 -4.89 54.69
CA LEU A 63 -3.55 -4.61 55.56
C LEU A 63 -3.62 -3.15 56.06
N ALA A 64 -3.63 -3.05 57.38
CA ALA A 64 -3.71 -1.81 58.14
C ALA A 64 -2.40 -1.00 58.02
N PHE A 65 -2.55 0.31 57.78
CA PHE A 65 -1.46 1.27 57.85
C PHE A 65 -1.23 1.69 59.31
N SER A 66 -0.12 1.27 59.90
CA SER A 66 0.40 1.82 61.15
C SER A 66 1.29 3.02 60.84
N SER A 67 0.90 4.20 61.33
CA SER A 67 1.72 5.41 61.28
C SER A 67 2.94 5.26 62.19
N PHE A 68 4.13 5.35 61.61
CA PHE A 68 5.37 5.62 62.35
C PHE A 68 5.93 6.96 61.85
N ALA A 69 5.78 7.99 62.68
CA ALA A 69 6.45 9.26 62.47
C ALA A 69 7.93 9.10 62.83
N PHE A 70 8.80 9.05 61.82
CA PHE A 70 10.24 9.14 62.02
C PHE A 70 10.67 10.59 61.78
N GLN A 71 10.95 11.27 62.88
CA GLN A 71 11.56 12.57 62.92
C GLN A 71 13.07 12.37 62.69
N MET A 72 13.69 13.02 61.69
CA MET A 72 15.08 13.51 61.80
C MET A 72 15.56 14.28 60.56
N LYS A 73 15.88 15.55 60.85
CA LYS A 73 17.13 16.27 60.52
C LYS A 73 17.45 16.57 59.05
N SER A 74 17.18 17.84 58.74
CA SER A 74 17.80 18.67 57.71
C SER A 74 19.31 18.43 57.60
N PHE A 75 19.74 17.88 56.47
CA PHE A 75 21.10 18.00 55.96
C PHE A 75 21.04 18.75 54.63
N THR A 76 21.37 20.04 54.67
CA THR A 76 21.65 20.85 53.48
C THR A 76 22.99 20.39 52.90
N SER A 77 22.95 19.50 51.91
CA SER A 77 24.10 19.23 51.05
C SER A 77 23.76 19.70 49.64
N LEU A 78 24.32 20.84 49.27
CA LEU A 78 24.17 21.43 47.95
C LEU A 78 25.18 20.77 46.99
N THR A 79 24.89 19.54 46.55
CA THR A 79 25.59 18.94 45.42
C THR A 79 24.94 19.42 44.14
N LEU A 80 25.56 20.41 43.49
CA LEU A 80 25.21 20.85 42.15
C LEU A 80 25.62 19.74 41.16
N LEU A 81 24.79 18.72 40.99
CA LEU A 81 24.88 17.81 39.85
C LEU A 81 24.56 18.64 38.61
N SER A 82 25.59 19.03 37.84
CA SER A 82 25.36 19.52 36.49
C SER A 82 24.78 18.38 35.67
N LEU A 83 23.46 18.37 35.49
CA LEU A 83 22.80 17.55 34.50
C LEU A 83 23.25 18.06 33.13
N VAL A 84 24.32 17.49 32.60
CA VAL A 84 24.63 17.59 31.18
C VAL A 84 23.52 16.80 30.50
N SER A 85 22.45 17.47 30.09
CA SER A 85 21.48 16.93 29.16
C SER A 85 22.23 16.64 27.86
N VAL A 86 22.69 15.41 27.69
CA VAL A 86 23.10 14.91 26.38
C VAL A 86 21.82 14.87 25.56
N ALA A 87 21.54 15.94 24.82
CA ALA A 87 20.53 15.92 23.79
C ALA A 87 20.99 14.85 22.78
N VAL A 88 20.39 13.67 22.85
CA VAL A 88 20.63 12.62 21.86
C VAL A 88 20.00 13.15 20.57
N ALA A 89 20.83 13.73 19.71
CA ALA A 89 20.38 14.18 18.40
C ALA A 89 20.01 12.93 17.62
N TRP A 90 18.75 12.84 17.21
CA TRP A 90 18.31 11.77 16.33
C TRP A 90 18.99 11.93 14.96
N SER A 91 19.50 10.84 14.42
CA SER A 91 20.19 10.83 13.13
C SER A 91 19.63 9.74 12.23
N GLU A 92 19.67 9.98 10.93
CA GLU A 92 19.38 8.95 9.95
C GLU A 92 20.49 7.87 9.97
N PRO A 93 20.17 6.61 9.65
CA PRO A 93 21.19 5.57 9.54
C PRO A 93 22.15 5.87 8.39
N ALA A 94 23.45 5.63 8.60
CA ALA A 94 24.47 5.86 7.58
C ALA A 94 24.16 5.05 6.30
N GLY A 95 24.19 5.71 5.15
CA GLY A 95 23.84 5.12 3.85
C GLY A 95 22.33 5.10 3.55
N HIS A 96 21.49 5.42 4.53
CA HIS A 96 20.04 5.53 4.42
C HIS A 96 19.54 6.94 4.72
N GLU A 97 20.36 7.96 4.47
CA GLU A 97 19.95 9.35 4.54
C GLU A 97 18.84 9.62 3.52
N TYR A 98 17.87 10.46 3.91
CA TYR A 98 16.79 10.87 3.02
C TYR A 98 17.34 11.66 1.84
N GLN A 99 16.88 11.29 0.64
CA GLN A 99 17.11 12.06 -0.57
C GLN A 99 15.79 12.18 -1.31
N LYS A 100 15.38 13.43 -1.56
CA LYS A 100 14.19 13.74 -2.35
C LYS A 100 14.33 13.13 -3.75
N PRO A 101 13.29 12.49 -4.31
CA PRO A 101 13.35 11.93 -5.65
C PRO A 101 13.66 13.01 -6.69
N GLY A 102 14.53 12.68 -7.63
CA GLY A 102 14.76 13.46 -8.84
C GLY A 102 13.66 13.28 -9.89
N PRO A 103 13.69 14.05 -10.98
CA PRO A 103 12.65 14.03 -12.01
C PRO A 103 12.55 12.71 -12.80
N ASN A 104 13.58 11.86 -12.75
CA ASN A 104 13.61 10.56 -13.43
C ASN A 104 13.42 9.37 -12.49
N ASP A 105 13.21 9.64 -11.20
CA ASP A 105 13.06 8.60 -10.19
C ASP A 105 11.58 8.22 -10.08
N GLN A 106 11.26 6.96 -10.31
CA GLN A 106 9.88 6.49 -10.25
C GLN A 106 9.42 6.33 -8.81
N ARG A 107 8.19 6.76 -8.54
CA ARG A 107 7.50 6.56 -7.26
C ARG A 107 6.15 5.91 -7.51
N SER A 108 5.62 5.25 -6.48
CA SER A 108 4.40 4.45 -6.50
C SER A 108 3.24 5.16 -5.78
N PRO A 109 2.01 4.64 -5.81
CA PRO A 109 0.96 5.11 -4.90
C PRO A 109 1.20 4.73 -3.42
N CYS A 110 2.22 3.92 -3.11
CA CYS A 110 2.52 3.44 -1.76
C CYS A 110 3.57 4.32 -1.07
N PRO A 111 3.21 5.09 -0.02
CA PRO A 111 4.16 5.96 0.68
C PRO A 111 5.29 5.17 1.36
N GLY A 112 5.04 3.92 1.78
CA GLY A 112 6.05 3.05 2.38
C GLY A 112 7.16 2.69 1.39
N LEU A 113 6.82 2.21 0.19
CA LEU A 113 7.82 1.88 -0.84
C LEU A 113 8.58 3.12 -1.31
N ASN A 114 7.88 4.26 -1.41
CA ASN A 114 8.49 5.52 -1.78
C ASN A 114 9.50 5.99 -0.74
N SER A 115 9.16 5.86 0.54
CA SER A 115 10.09 6.14 1.65
C SER A 115 11.31 5.22 1.62
N LEU A 116 11.11 3.93 1.40
CA LEU A 116 12.24 2.98 1.28
C LEU A 116 13.17 3.33 0.10
N ALA A 117 12.63 3.80 -1.02
CA ALA A 117 13.45 4.29 -2.14
C ALA A 117 14.13 5.64 -1.81
N ASN A 118 13.42 6.58 -1.16
CA ASN A 118 13.96 7.87 -0.73
C ASN A 118 15.07 7.73 0.33
N HIS A 119 15.10 6.62 1.06
CA HIS A 119 16.15 6.26 2.01
C HIS A 119 17.12 5.19 1.46
N GLY A 120 17.05 4.83 0.18
CA GLY A 120 18.02 3.91 -0.44
C GLY A 120 17.97 2.45 0.06
N TYR A 121 16.94 2.04 0.80
CA TYR A 121 16.66 0.61 1.06
C TYR A 121 16.23 -0.11 -0.22
N LEU A 122 15.56 0.61 -1.11
CA LEU A 122 15.31 0.23 -2.49
C LEU A 122 16.19 1.07 -3.43
N PRO A 123 16.41 0.63 -4.69
CA PRO A 123 17.00 1.48 -5.71
C PRO A 123 16.32 2.86 -5.74
N ARG A 124 17.10 3.93 -5.53
CA ARG A 124 16.58 5.31 -5.37
C ARG A 124 15.79 5.78 -6.61
N ASN A 125 16.15 5.26 -7.79
CA ASN A 125 15.46 5.52 -9.04
C ASN A 125 14.11 4.79 -9.21
N GLY A 126 13.73 3.93 -8.26
CA GLY A 126 12.45 3.23 -8.24
C GLY A 126 12.27 2.18 -9.33
N GLN A 127 13.36 1.67 -9.92
CA GLN A 127 13.31 0.79 -11.10
C GLN A 127 14.08 -0.51 -10.87
N ASN A 128 13.76 -1.54 -11.66
CA ASN A 128 14.41 -2.86 -11.64
C ASN A 128 14.43 -3.52 -10.26
N ILE A 129 13.29 -3.49 -9.57
CA ILE A 129 13.13 -3.99 -8.21
C ILE A 129 12.56 -5.41 -8.24
N THR A 130 13.26 -6.36 -7.63
CA THR A 130 12.81 -7.74 -7.46
C THR A 130 11.91 -7.88 -6.23
N VAL A 131 11.09 -8.94 -6.18
CA VAL A 131 10.31 -9.28 -4.97
C VAL A 131 11.19 -9.41 -3.73
N PRO A 132 12.31 -10.17 -3.74
CA PRO A 132 13.20 -10.25 -2.56
C PRO A 132 13.73 -8.89 -2.09
N GLN A 133 14.04 -7.95 -2.99
CA GLN A 133 14.47 -6.60 -2.60
C GLN A 133 13.38 -5.84 -1.85
N ILE A 134 12.11 -5.94 -2.27
CA ILE A 134 10.99 -5.35 -1.53
C ILE A 134 10.87 -5.94 -0.14
N LEU A 135 10.92 -7.27 -0.02
CA LEU A 135 10.77 -7.96 1.26
C LEU A 135 11.93 -7.62 2.21
N ASN A 136 13.16 -7.57 1.70
CA ASN A 136 14.33 -7.19 2.49
C ASN A 136 14.29 -5.72 2.92
N ALA A 137 13.94 -4.81 2.01
CA ALA A 137 13.81 -3.39 2.32
C ALA A 137 12.73 -3.12 3.38
N ALA A 138 11.60 -3.84 3.31
CA ALA A 138 10.54 -3.73 4.30
C ALA A 138 10.94 -4.28 5.68
N LEU A 139 11.73 -5.37 5.71
CA LEU A 139 12.31 -5.88 6.94
C LEU A 139 13.32 -4.88 7.53
N GLU A 140 14.27 -4.40 6.73
CA GLU A 140 15.33 -3.51 7.20
C GLU A 140 14.81 -2.13 7.61
N GLY A 141 13.89 -1.56 6.82
CA GLY A 141 13.34 -0.22 7.04
C GLY A 141 12.22 -0.20 8.07
N PHE A 142 11.29 -1.17 8.07
CA PHE A 142 10.09 -1.14 8.92
C PHE A 142 9.98 -2.30 9.92
N ASN A 143 10.82 -3.33 9.80
CA ASN A 143 10.73 -4.59 10.57
C ASN A 143 9.46 -5.40 10.24
N TYR A 144 9.04 -5.40 8.97
CA TYR A 144 8.00 -6.30 8.50
C TYR A 144 8.54 -7.70 8.24
N ASP A 145 7.83 -8.72 8.73
CA ASP A 145 8.02 -10.07 8.25
C ASP A 145 7.66 -10.18 6.76
N TRP A 146 8.39 -11.02 6.04
CA TRP A 146 8.24 -11.19 4.59
C TRP A 146 6.80 -11.54 4.17
N ALA A 147 6.05 -12.27 5.01
CA ALA A 147 4.69 -12.70 4.68
C ALA A 147 3.72 -11.53 4.56
N VAL A 148 3.97 -10.42 5.27
CA VAL A 148 3.12 -9.22 5.28
C VAL A 148 2.99 -8.61 3.89
N LEU A 149 4.09 -8.58 3.12
CA LEU A 149 4.14 -7.93 1.81
C LEU A 149 4.23 -8.91 0.63
N LEU A 150 4.41 -10.21 0.88
CA LEU A 150 4.65 -11.20 -0.18
C LEU A 150 3.61 -11.13 -1.31
N LEU A 151 2.32 -11.15 -0.96
CA LEU A 151 1.25 -11.19 -1.95
C LEU A 151 1.23 -9.90 -2.78
N ALA A 152 1.37 -8.74 -2.12
CA ALA A 152 1.43 -7.45 -2.80
C ALA A 152 2.66 -7.34 -3.70
N ALA A 153 3.84 -7.75 -3.22
CA ALA A 153 5.08 -7.73 -4.01
C ALA A 153 4.99 -8.65 -5.24
N LYS A 154 4.42 -9.85 -5.11
CA LYS A 154 4.19 -10.75 -6.25
C LYS A 154 3.20 -10.17 -7.25
N ASN A 155 2.10 -9.58 -6.78
CA ASN A 155 1.15 -8.90 -7.67
C ASN A 155 1.80 -7.71 -8.39
N GLY A 156 2.76 -7.03 -7.76
CA GLY A 156 3.52 -5.94 -8.40
C GLY A 156 4.23 -6.36 -9.68
N LEU A 157 4.62 -7.64 -9.82
CA LEU A 157 5.20 -8.15 -11.07
C LEU A 157 4.20 -8.14 -12.24
N LEU A 158 2.90 -8.13 -11.98
CA LEU A 158 1.87 -8.08 -13.02
C LEU A 158 1.71 -6.67 -13.61
N THR A 159 2.24 -5.62 -12.98
CA THR A 159 2.16 -4.25 -13.52
C THR A 159 3.20 -3.93 -14.56
N ARG A 160 4.15 -4.83 -14.78
CA ARG A 160 5.25 -4.64 -15.74
C ARG A 160 4.73 -4.30 -17.13
N THR A 161 5.34 -3.29 -17.73
CA THR A 161 5.11 -2.89 -19.13
C THR A 161 6.18 -3.44 -20.06
N ASP A 162 7.36 -3.74 -19.53
CA ASP A 162 8.44 -4.47 -20.21
C ASP A 162 8.17 -5.98 -20.19
N LYS A 163 8.18 -6.60 -21.37
CA LYS A 163 8.01 -8.06 -21.55
C LYS A 163 9.30 -8.86 -21.30
N GLY A 164 10.45 -8.20 -21.23
CA GLY A 164 11.78 -8.80 -21.10
C GLY A 164 12.21 -9.10 -19.66
N SER A 165 11.55 -8.52 -18.65
CA SER A 165 11.86 -8.77 -17.24
C SER A 165 10.71 -9.47 -16.53
N GLU A 166 10.85 -10.77 -16.29
CA GLU A 166 9.81 -11.53 -15.57
C GLU A 166 9.92 -11.41 -14.04
N THR A 167 11.06 -10.90 -13.56
CA THR A 167 11.45 -10.93 -12.15
C THR A 167 11.50 -9.56 -11.49
N ASN A 168 11.38 -8.49 -12.28
CA ASN A 168 11.53 -7.12 -11.79
C ASN A 168 10.25 -6.30 -12.06
N MET A 169 10.03 -5.32 -11.20
CA MET A 169 9.01 -4.29 -11.35
C MET A 169 9.65 -2.90 -11.16
N SER A 170 8.90 -1.86 -11.51
CA SER A 170 9.23 -0.48 -11.16
C SER A 170 8.10 0.13 -10.34
N LEU A 171 8.38 1.18 -9.57
CA LEU A 171 7.44 1.73 -8.60
C LEU A 171 6.24 2.42 -9.25
N GLU A 172 6.43 3.18 -10.32
CA GLU A 172 5.35 3.94 -10.96
C GLU A 172 4.26 3.04 -11.59
N PRO A 173 4.60 1.96 -12.33
CA PRO A 173 3.60 1.01 -12.82
C PRO A 173 2.69 0.40 -11.74
N LEU A 174 3.05 0.43 -10.46
CA LEU A 174 2.17 -0.02 -9.37
C LEU A 174 0.86 0.77 -9.26
N VAL A 175 0.76 1.91 -9.95
CA VAL A 175 -0.47 2.70 -10.14
C VAL A 175 -1.56 1.99 -10.96
N LEU A 176 -1.26 0.83 -11.56
CA LEU A 176 -2.23 0.07 -12.33
C LEU A 176 -3.49 -0.23 -11.50
N HIS A 177 -4.60 0.39 -11.91
CA HIS A 177 -5.85 0.39 -11.17
C HIS A 177 -6.48 -1.00 -11.03
N ASN A 178 -7.06 -1.25 -9.85
CA ASN A 178 -7.77 -2.47 -9.48
C ASN A 178 -6.92 -3.76 -9.48
N LEU A 179 -5.60 -3.65 -9.50
CA LEU A 179 -4.70 -4.74 -9.14
C LEU A 179 -4.34 -4.66 -7.65
N ILE A 180 -3.42 -3.76 -7.32
CA ILE A 180 -3.04 -3.39 -5.94
C ILE A 180 -3.63 -2.02 -5.61
N GLU A 181 -3.39 -1.04 -6.50
CA GLU A 181 -4.00 0.29 -6.45
C GLU A 181 -5.53 0.19 -6.45
N ARG A 182 -6.16 1.12 -5.74
CA ARG A 182 -7.59 1.10 -5.41
C ARG A 182 -8.15 2.47 -5.04
N ASP A 183 -9.44 2.62 -5.32
CA ASP A 183 -10.26 3.76 -4.94
C ASP A 183 -10.48 3.88 -3.41
N ALA A 184 -10.87 5.07 -2.98
CA ALA A 184 -11.02 5.51 -1.59
C ALA A 184 -9.72 5.35 -0.79
N SER A 185 -8.60 5.68 -1.43
CA SER A 185 -7.28 5.70 -0.82
C SER A 185 -7.18 6.75 0.29
N LEU A 186 -6.26 6.54 1.26
CA LEU A 186 -6.06 7.49 2.37
C LEU A 186 -5.50 8.85 1.94
N SER A 187 -4.81 8.91 0.79
CA SER A 187 -4.04 10.10 0.38
C SER A 187 -3.91 10.31 -1.12
N ARG A 188 -4.52 9.46 -1.96
CA ARG A 188 -4.49 9.54 -3.43
C ARG A 188 -5.92 9.74 -3.91
N ASP A 189 -6.08 10.42 -5.04
CA ASP A 189 -7.38 10.53 -5.70
C ASP A 189 -7.75 9.18 -6.35
N ASP A 190 -9.03 9.00 -6.65
CA ASP A 190 -9.53 7.79 -7.32
C ASP A 190 -9.11 7.77 -8.80
N TYR A 191 -9.02 6.58 -9.39
CA TYR A 191 -8.65 6.45 -10.81
C TYR A 191 -9.66 7.14 -11.75
N ARG A 192 -10.96 7.10 -11.40
CA ARG A 192 -12.07 7.75 -12.13
C ARG A 192 -12.00 7.53 -13.65
N ASN A 193 -11.85 6.27 -14.05
CA ASN A 193 -11.68 5.85 -15.45
C ASN A 193 -10.54 6.60 -16.18
N GLY A 194 -9.43 6.86 -15.49
CA GLY A 194 -8.24 7.52 -16.02
C GLY A 194 -8.25 9.04 -15.96
N THR A 195 -9.21 9.65 -15.27
CA THR A 195 -9.29 11.11 -15.12
C THR A 195 -8.75 11.64 -13.79
N GLY A 196 -8.63 10.79 -12.77
CA GLY A 196 -8.06 11.17 -11.48
C GLY A 196 -6.59 10.79 -11.34
N ASP A 197 -5.92 11.43 -10.38
CA ASP A 197 -4.51 11.19 -10.06
C ASP A 197 -4.40 10.19 -8.89
N ASN A 198 -4.40 8.91 -9.24
CA ASN A 198 -4.25 7.80 -8.30
C ASN A 198 -2.79 7.48 -7.95
N LEU A 199 -1.82 8.33 -8.35
CA LEU A 199 -0.40 8.13 -8.10
C LEU A 199 0.11 9.04 -6.98
N HIS A 200 -0.12 10.35 -7.11
CA HIS A 200 0.54 11.35 -6.27
C HIS A 200 -0.22 11.61 -4.97
N PHE A 201 0.53 12.02 -3.94
CA PHE A 201 -0.06 12.49 -2.70
C PHE A 201 -1.00 13.69 -2.95
N ASN A 202 -2.19 13.66 -2.36
CA ASN A 202 -3.21 14.68 -2.47
C ASN A 202 -3.63 15.14 -1.06
N GLU A 203 -3.23 16.35 -0.68
CA GLU A 203 -3.53 16.94 0.63
C GLU A 203 -5.04 17.09 0.88
N THR A 204 -5.85 17.30 -0.17
CA THR A 204 -7.30 17.41 -0.02
C THR A 204 -7.90 16.09 0.46
N ILE A 205 -7.49 14.97 -0.15
CA ILE A 205 -7.92 13.64 0.28
C ILE A 205 -7.33 13.30 1.66
N TYR A 206 -6.04 13.58 1.88
CA TYR A 206 -5.39 13.30 3.14
C TYR A 206 -5.94 14.13 4.32
N SER A 207 -6.63 15.24 4.05
CA SER A 207 -7.22 16.10 5.09
C SER A 207 -8.20 15.36 6.01
N PHE A 208 -8.88 14.31 5.54
CA PHE A 208 -9.71 13.46 6.41
C PHE A 208 -8.87 12.78 7.48
N MET A 209 -7.72 12.22 7.09
CA MET A 209 -6.76 11.64 8.03
C MET A 209 -6.20 12.70 8.97
N ALA A 210 -5.68 13.81 8.43
CA ALA A 210 -5.04 14.89 9.19
C ALA A 210 -5.95 15.49 10.28
N ASN A 211 -7.25 15.59 10.02
CA ASN A 211 -8.24 16.14 10.95
C ASN A 211 -8.88 15.08 11.86
N SER A 212 -8.52 13.80 11.70
CA SER A 212 -9.10 12.73 12.50
C SER A 212 -8.57 12.71 13.93
N ASN A 213 -9.32 12.08 14.84
CA ASN A 213 -8.99 11.95 16.26
C ASN A 213 -8.69 13.32 16.95
N PRO A 214 -9.60 14.29 16.92
CA PRO A 214 -9.35 15.62 17.48
C PRO A 214 -9.13 15.55 19.00
N GLY A 215 -8.26 16.42 19.51
CA GLY A 215 -7.94 16.50 20.94
C GLY A 215 -6.82 15.56 21.41
N VAL A 216 -6.30 14.71 20.52
CA VAL A 216 -5.12 13.87 20.78
C VAL A 216 -4.13 13.93 19.62
N ASP A 217 -2.89 13.56 19.89
CA ASP A 217 -1.71 13.65 19.01
C ASP A 217 -1.34 12.32 18.33
N TYR A 218 -2.25 11.34 18.34
CA TYR A 218 -2.07 10.05 17.69
C TYR A 218 -3.26 9.68 16.80
N TYR A 219 -3.01 8.83 15.82
CA TYR A 219 -4.03 8.04 15.12
C TYR A 219 -4.13 6.66 15.75
N ASN A 220 -5.32 6.06 15.68
CA ASN A 220 -5.55 4.68 16.08
C ASN A 220 -6.50 3.99 15.10
N THR A 221 -6.80 2.72 15.33
CA THR A 221 -7.70 1.94 14.48
C THR A 221 -9.10 2.55 14.39
N THR A 222 -9.61 3.14 15.48
CA THR A 222 -10.96 3.74 15.50
C THR A 222 -11.03 5.01 14.66
N SER A 223 -10.09 5.94 14.82
CA SER A 223 -10.05 7.16 14.01
C SER A 223 -9.82 6.85 12.55
N THR A 224 -8.94 5.89 12.26
CA THR A 224 -8.60 5.50 10.89
C THR A 224 -9.75 4.76 10.20
N ALA A 225 -10.52 3.95 10.93
CA ALA A 225 -11.76 3.36 10.41
C ALA A 225 -12.79 4.44 10.02
N HIS A 226 -12.90 5.51 10.81
CA HIS A 226 -13.76 6.63 10.47
C HIS A 226 -13.27 7.38 9.23
N VAL A 227 -11.95 7.54 9.05
CA VAL A 227 -11.36 8.11 7.83
C VAL A 227 -11.66 7.25 6.61
N MET A 228 -11.55 5.91 6.73
CA MET A 228 -11.93 5.00 5.65
C MET A 228 -13.40 5.17 5.23
N TYR A 229 -14.30 5.38 6.20
CA TYR A 229 -15.70 5.71 5.92
C TYR A 229 -15.82 7.03 5.14
N GLN A 230 -15.17 8.10 5.62
CA GLN A 230 -15.22 9.42 4.98
C GLN A 230 -14.68 9.38 3.53
N ASN A 231 -13.54 8.72 3.31
CA ASN A 231 -12.98 8.55 1.98
C ASN A 231 -13.93 7.77 1.06
N LEU A 232 -14.56 6.71 1.56
CA LEU A 232 -15.51 5.93 0.76
C LEU A 232 -16.76 6.76 0.40
N GLU A 233 -17.31 7.54 1.33
CA GLU A 233 -18.45 8.41 1.04
C GLU A 233 -18.09 9.51 0.03
N PHE A 234 -16.87 10.06 0.14
CA PHE A 234 -16.35 10.99 -0.87
C PHE A 234 -16.24 10.34 -2.26
N SER A 235 -15.66 9.14 -2.34
CA SER A 235 -15.58 8.38 -3.61
C SER A 235 -16.95 8.05 -4.17
N LYS A 236 -17.92 7.61 -3.34
CA LYS A 236 -19.31 7.37 -3.79
C LYS A 236 -19.96 8.62 -4.39
N ALA A 237 -19.66 9.80 -3.83
CA ALA A 237 -20.22 11.06 -4.30
C ALA A 237 -19.57 11.60 -5.58
N THR A 238 -18.31 11.23 -5.85
CA THR A 238 -17.46 11.89 -6.86
C THR A 238 -16.94 10.97 -7.97
N ASN A 239 -17.00 9.66 -7.78
CA ASN A 239 -16.49 8.65 -8.70
C ASN A 239 -17.64 7.69 -9.10
N PRO A 240 -18.31 7.94 -10.24
CA PRO A 240 -19.38 7.06 -10.73
C PRO A 240 -18.87 5.67 -11.16
N THR A 241 -17.55 5.51 -11.30
CA THR A 241 -16.89 4.25 -11.69
C THR A 241 -16.25 3.51 -10.52
N LEU A 242 -16.53 3.94 -9.27
CA LEU A 242 -15.97 3.41 -8.03
C LEU A 242 -16.01 1.88 -7.98
N ILE A 243 -14.88 1.26 -7.64
CA ILE A 243 -14.82 -0.16 -7.26
C ILE A 243 -14.77 -0.26 -5.74
N ASN A 244 -15.77 -0.92 -5.14
CA ASN A 244 -15.88 -1.08 -3.70
C ASN A 244 -16.50 -2.43 -3.32
N THR A 245 -15.61 -3.41 -3.17
CA THR A 245 -15.87 -4.83 -2.84
C THR A 245 -15.17 -5.25 -1.54
N GLN A 246 -15.28 -6.51 -1.15
CA GLN A 246 -14.62 -7.04 0.05
C GLN A 246 -13.08 -6.95 -0.04
N LYS A 247 -12.50 -7.30 -1.19
CA LYS A 247 -11.08 -7.04 -1.51
C LYS A 247 -10.70 -5.59 -1.24
N GLU A 248 -11.53 -4.64 -1.68
CA GLU A 248 -11.27 -3.21 -1.56
C GLU A 248 -11.23 -2.72 -0.11
N VAL A 249 -12.23 -3.08 0.70
CA VAL A 249 -12.22 -2.68 2.11
C VAL A 249 -11.09 -3.34 2.90
N ASN A 250 -10.80 -4.63 2.64
CA ASN A 250 -9.74 -5.35 3.34
C ASN A 250 -8.35 -4.76 3.03
N ALA A 251 -8.10 -4.39 1.77
CA ALA A 251 -6.84 -3.78 1.38
C ALA A 251 -6.69 -2.33 1.87
N ARG A 252 -7.78 -1.53 1.89
CA ARG A 252 -7.77 -0.20 2.53
C ARG A 252 -7.42 -0.30 4.01
N ALA A 253 -8.06 -1.22 4.74
CA ALA A 253 -7.73 -1.49 6.14
C ALA A 253 -6.30 -2.04 6.31
N GLY A 254 -5.85 -2.92 5.41
CA GLY A 254 -4.49 -3.44 5.39
C GLY A 254 -3.44 -2.35 5.26
N THR A 255 -3.56 -1.47 4.26
CA THR A 255 -2.63 -0.36 4.05
C THR A 255 -2.66 0.66 5.19
N ALA A 256 -3.84 0.92 5.78
CA ALA A 256 -3.98 1.71 7.00
C ALA A 256 -3.26 1.08 8.19
N ALA A 257 -3.42 -0.22 8.42
CA ALA A 257 -2.72 -0.95 9.47
C ALA A 257 -1.19 -0.91 9.28
N LEU A 258 -0.70 -1.02 8.05
CA LEU A 258 0.73 -0.85 7.76
C LEU A 258 1.22 0.56 8.12
N ALA A 259 0.46 1.61 7.82
CA ALA A 259 0.86 2.96 8.23
C ALA A 259 0.94 3.10 9.76
N LEU A 260 -0.06 2.61 10.50
CA LEU A 260 -0.07 2.71 11.97
C LEU A 260 0.99 1.84 12.65
N THR A 261 1.22 0.63 12.15
CA THR A 261 2.18 -0.31 12.77
C THR A 261 3.62 0.05 12.47
N SER A 262 3.93 0.59 11.29
CA SER A 262 5.27 1.08 10.98
C SER A 262 5.61 2.38 11.68
N MET A 263 4.66 3.32 11.78
CA MET A 263 4.89 4.65 12.35
C MET A 263 4.59 4.75 13.84
N GLY A 264 4.29 3.63 14.50
CA GLY A 264 3.79 3.64 15.87
C GLY A 264 4.06 2.35 16.61
N ASN A 265 3.16 2.04 17.55
CA ASN A 265 3.20 0.80 18.29
C ASN A 265 2.56 -0.31 17.44
N ALA A 266 3.42 -1.22 16.96
CA ALA A 266 3.03 -2.34 16.12
C ALA A 266 1.84 -3.14 16.71
N THR A 267 1.86 -3.45 18.01
CA THR A 267 0.84 -4.31 18.63
C THR A 267 -0.53 -3.63 18.75
N THR A 268 -0.55 -2.33 19.04
CA THR A 268 -1.81 -1.61 19.35
C THR A 268 -2.38 -0.85 18.15
N GLY A 269 -1.59 -0.63 17.11
CA GLY A 269 -1.99 0.22 15.97
C GLY A 269 -2.20 1.69 16.37
N VAL A 270 -1.53 2.15 17.43
CA VAL A 270 -1.51 3.57 17.83
C VAL A 270 -0.21 4.20 17.32
N ALA A 271 -0.34 5.26 16.52
CA ALA A 271 0.80 5.93 15.90
C ALA A 271 0.74 7.45 16.12
N PRO A 272 1.84 8.10 16.54
CA PRO A 272 1.91 9.57 16.59
C PRO A 272 1.54 10.19 15.24
N LYS A 273 0.69 11.22 15.26
CA LYS A 273 0.26 11.92 14.04
C LYS A 273 1.46 12.45 13.27
N GLN A 274 2.43 13.02 13.97
CA GLN A 274 3.66 13.54 13.36
C GLN A 274 4.35 12.53 12.45
N PHE A 275 4.48 11.28 12.89
CA PHE A 275 5.21 10.26 12.12
C PHE A 275 4.42 9.80 10.90
N VAL A 276 3.11 9.57 11.06
CA VAL A 276 2.22 9.19 9.96
C VAL A 276 2.12 10.33 8.93
N ASP A 277 1.99 11.57 9.39
CA ASP A 277 1.90 12.75 8.54
C ASP A 277 3.16 12.94 7.69
N ILE A 278 4.36 12.75 8.27
CA ILE A 278 5.63 12.79 7.53
C ILE A 278 5.72 11.66 6.51
N LEU A 279 5.32 10.43 6.88
CA LEU A 279 5.31 9.29 5.97
C LEU A 279 4.47 9.59 4.72
N PHE A 280 3.30 10.21 4.88
CA PHE A 280 2.41 10.49 3.74
C PHE A 280 2.80 11.75 2.95
N ARG A 281 3.13 12.86 3.64
CA ARG A 281 3.40 14.16 3.00
C ARG A 281 4.79 14.25 2.38
N GLU A 282 5.77 13.62 3.02
CA GLU A 282 7.18 13.72 2.62
C GLU A 282 7.72 12.41 2.05
N GLU A 283 7.02 11.29 2.26
CA GLU A 283 7.50 9.95 1.91
C GLU A 283 8.91 9.75 2.47
N ARG A 284 9.05 10.06 3.76
CA ARG A 284 10.29 10.04 4.53
C ARG A 284 10.07 9.27 5.82
N LEU A 285 11.08 8.54 6.25
CA LEU A 285 11.14 7.94 7.58
C LEU A 285 11.51 9.01 8.60
N PRO A 286 10.69 9.26 9.66
CA PRO A 286 10.86 10.41 10.54
C PRO A 286 11.97 10.25 11.60
N PHE A 287 13.16 9.78 11.18
CA PHE A 287 14.29 9.57 12.07
C PHE A 287 14.66 10.85 12.83
N LEU A 288 14.67 12.01 12.17
CA LEU A 288 15.03 13.29 12.79
C LEU A 288 14.02 13.75 13.84
N GLU A 289 12.78 13.28 13.74
CA GLU A 289 11.70 13.52 14.69
C GLU A 289 11.66 12.48 15.82
N GLY A 290 12.60 11.55 15.84
CA GLY A 290 12.75 10.53 16.88
C GLY A 290 11.96 9.25 16.62
N TRP A 291 11.45 9.05 15.40
CA TRP A 291 10.94 7.76 15.01
C TRP A 291 12.07 6.73 14.95
N GLN A 292 11.75 5.51 15.37
CA GLN A 292 12.61 4.36 15.24
C GLN A 292 11.81 3.24 14.61
N ARG A 293 12.49 2.41 13.83
CA ARG A 293 11.95 1.15 13.33
C ARG A 293 11.36 0.34 14.49
N SER A 294 10.21 -0.28 14.27
CA SER A 294 9.54 -1.10 15.29
C SER A 294 10.52 -2.11 15.92
N PRO A 295 10.63 -2.17 17.27
CA PRO A 295 11.43 -3.18 17.95
C PRO A 295 10.77 -4.56 17.92
N VAL A 296 9.49 -4.63 17.54
CA VAL A 296 8.72 -5.87 17.38
C VAL A 296 8.63 -6.21 15.89
N LEU A 297 8.92 -7.45 15.53
CA LEU A 297 8.71 -7.95 14.17
C LEU A 297 7.22 -7.88 13.84
N ILE A 298 6.86 -7.13 12.81
CA ILE A 298 5.48 -6.92 12.41
C ILE A 298 5.07 -8.06 11.48
N THR A 299 4.25 -9.00 11.98
CA THR A 299 3.79 -10.19 11.24
C THR A 299 2.33 -10.05 10.80
N LEU A 300 1.86 -10.98 9.97
CA LEU A 300 0.45 -11.04 9.58
C LEU A 300 -0.47 -11.25 10.78
N GLU A 301 -0.07 -12.07 11.75
CA GLU A 301 -0.86 -12.33 12.98
C GLU A 301 -1.04 -11.07 13.82
N LEU A 302 -0.06 -10.17 13.80
CA LEU A 302 -0.13 -8.89 14.51
C LEU A 302 -0.99 -7.87 13.73
N VAL A 303 -0.90 -7.86 12.40
CA VAL A 303 -1.64 -6.91 11.55
C VAL A 303 -3.12 -7.27 11.40
N ALA A 304 -3.45 -8.57 11.27
CA ALA A 304 -4.80 -9.02 10.93
C ALA A 304 -5.90 -8.52 11.89
N PRO A 305 -5.76 -8.57 13.23
CA PRO A 305 -6.78 -8.05 14.14
C PRO A 305 -7.01 -6.53 14.01
N LEU A 306 -5.97 -5.77 13.66
CA LEU A 306 -6.09 -4.32 13.42
C LEU A 306 -6.90 -4.05 12.14
N VAL A 307 -6.67 -4.86 11.10
CA VAL A 307 -7.44 -4.82 9.86
C VAL A 307 -8.91 -5.13 10.13
N GLU A 308 -9.20 -6.21 10.86
CA GLU A 308 -10.58 -6.58 11.23
C GLU A 308 -11.29 -5.48 12.01
N ALA A 309 -10.60 -4.89 13.00
CA ALA A 309 -11.14 -3.76 13.78
C ALA A 309 -11.46 -2.54 12.90
N MET A 310 -10.59 -2.22 11.93
CA MET A 310 -10.81 -1.10 11.02
C MET A 310 -11.95 -1.35 10.03
N VAL A 311 -12.04 -2.56 9.47
CA VAL A 311 -13.17 -2.95 8.61
C VAL A 311 -14.48 -2.84 9.41
N ALA A 312 -14.55 -3.41 10.62
CA ALA A 312 -15.73 -3.36 11.47
C ALA A 312 -16.13 -1.93 11.86
N GLY A 313 -15.14 -1.09 12.20
CA GLY A 313 -15.37 0.31 12.58
C GLY A 313 -15.71 1.25 11.41
N SER A 314 -15.46 0.84 10.17
CA SER A 314 -15.66 1.70 8.99
C SER A 314 -17.11 1.76 8.50
N ASN A 315 -18.03 1.04 9.13
CA ASN A 315 -19.44 0.92 8.72
C ASN A 315 -19.58 0.62 7.22
N TRP A 316 -18.70 -0.24 6.71
CA TRP A 316 -18.56 -0.49 5.28
C TRP A 316 -19.79 -1.19 4.70
N THR A 317 -20.19 -0.74 3.52
CA THR A 317 -21.21 -1.38 2.69
C THR A 317 -20.65 -1.60 1.28
N ALA A 318 -20.78 -2.81 0.75
CA ALA A 318 -20.43 -3.10 -0.63
C ALA A 318 -21.30 -2.29 -1.60
N THR A 319 -20.71 -1.79 -2.69
CA THR A 319 -21.44 -1.21 -3.83
C THR A 319 -21.46 -2.17 -5.01
N GLN A 320 -20.51 -3.10 -5.08
CA GLN A 320 -20.56 -4.25 -5.99
C GLN A 320 -20.24 -5.55 -5.25
N SER A 321 -20.87 -6.64 -5.68
CA SER A 321 -20.66 -7.97 -5.08
C SER A 321 -19.58 -8.78 -5.78
N CYS A 322 -19.20 -8.43 -7.01
CA CYS A 322 -18.25 -9.22 -7.80
C CYS A 322 -16.93 -8.45 -7.95
N GLU A 323 -15.84 -9.10 -7.55
CA GLU A 323 -14.50 -8.54 -7.60
C GLU A 323 -13.96 -8.59 -9.03
N PRO A 324 -13.63 -7.45 -9.64
CA PRO A 324 -13.07 -7.48 -10.98
C PRO A 324 -11.61 -7.94 -10.93
N ILE A 325 -11.23 -8.79 -11.89
CA ILE A 325 -9.90 -9.39 -11.96
C ILE A 325 -9.07 -8.61 -12.99
N VAL A 326 -7.99 -7.98 -12.52
CA VAL A 326 -6.95 -7.36 -13.36
C VAL A 326 -5.70 -8.22 -13.30
N GLN A 327 -5.14 -8.58 -14.45
CA GLN A 327 -3.95 -9.44 -14.55
C GLN A 327 -2.72 -8.74 -15.14
N GLY A 328 -2.80 -7.41 -15.30
CA GLY A 328 -1.72 -6.57 -15.83
C GLY A 328 -2.20 -5.49 -16.78
N PRO A 329 -1.29 -4.71 -17.40
CA PRO A 329 -1.62 -3.58 -18.27
C PRO A 329 -2.55 -3.97 -19.42
N GLY A 330 -3.47 -3.06 -19.76
CA GLY A 330 -4.44 -3.25 -20.85
C GLY A 330 -5.67 -4.09 -20.47
N ASN A 331 -5.73 -4.66 -19.27
CA ASN A 331 -6.96 -5.20 -18.70
C ASN A 331 -7.73 -4.04 -18.06
N SER A 332 -8.78 -3.55 -18.73
CA SER A 332 -9.70 -2.56 -18.13
C SER A 332 -10.89 -3.27 -17.51
N VAL A 333 -11.37 -2.73 -16.39
CA VAL A 333 -12.64 -3.10 -15.80
C VAL A 333 -13.68 -2.13 -16.33
N ASP A 334 -14.66 -2.64 -17.07
CA ASP A 334 -15.85 -1.84 -17.40
C ASP A 334 -16.75 -1.83 -16.16
N THR A 335 -16.68 -0.75 -15.38
CA THR A 335 -17.55 -0.55 -14.21
C THR A 335 -18.82 0.21 -14.58
N ALA A 336 -19.02 0.56 -15.85
CA ALA A 336 -20.24 1.20 -16.32
C ALA A 336 -21.33 0.12 -16.48
N ALA A 337 -22.24 0.07 -15.50
CA ALA A 337 -23.50 -0.68 -15.59
C ALA A 337 -24.67 0.29 -15.78
#